data_AF-A0AAV4HPU7-F1
#
_entry.id   AF-A0AAV4HPU7-F1
#
_cell.length_a   1.000
_cell.length_b   1.000
_cell.length_c   1.000
_cell.angle_alpha   90.00
_cell.angle_beta   90.00
_cell.angle_gamma   90.00
#
_symmetry.space_group_name_H-M   'P 1'
#
loop_
_entity.id
_entity.type
_entity.pdbx_description
1 polymer ?
#
loop_
_entity_poly.entity_id
_entity_poly.type
_entity_poly.pdbx_seq_one_letter_code
_entity_poly.pdbx_strand_id
1 'polypeptide(L)'
;MEQAHTYKKEKYLDLTKELEESAYRTKITPIEIGARGFAGSSAYDLLSKLSISGNKRTKALKMPAETAENGSRWIWSKIAEQLLHKE
;
A
#
# COMPACT_ATOMS: atom_id res chain seq x y z
N MET A 1 -2.00 4.61 -14.52
CA MET A 1 -2.60 4.48 -13.17
C MET A 1 -3.86 3.62 -13.20
N GLU A 2 -4.82 3.92 -14.07
CA GLU A 2 -6.11 3.19 -14.20
C GLU A 2 -5.94 1.65 -14.29
N GLN A 3 -5.10 1.16 -15.21
CA GLN A 3 -4.89 -0.28 -15.44
C GLN A 3 -4.31 -1.02 -14.23
N ALA A 4 -3.36 -0.40 -13.52
CA ALA A 4 -2.76 -0.99 -12.31
C ALA A 4 -3.76 -1.06 -11.15
N HIS A 5 -4.66 -0.08 -11.06
CA HIS A 5 -5.78 -0.12 -10.11
C HIS A 5 -6.79 -1.23 -10.45
N THR A 6 -7.09 -1.45 -11.73
CA THR A 6 -7.97 -2.53 -12.17
C THR A 6 -7.42 -3.90 -11.78
N TYR A 7 -6.15 -4.18 -12.10
CA TYR A 7 -5.50 -5.44 -11.74
C TYR A 7 -5.50 -5.71 -10.23
N LYS A 8 -5.17 -4.68 -9.42
CA LYS A 8 -5.18 -4.79 -7.95
C LYS A 8 -6.58 -5.10 -7.40
N LYS A 9 -7.65 -4.67 -8.08
CA LYS A 9 -9.02 -4.98 -7.68
C LYS A 9 -9.40 -6.41 -8.04
N GLU A 10 -9.07 -6.85 -9.24
CA GLU A 10 -9.37 -8.19 -9.73
C GLU A 10 -8.71 -9.28 -8.88
N LYS A 11 -7.48 -9.04 -8.40
CA LYS A 11 -6.75 -9.98 -7.53
C LYS A 11 -7.51 -10.42 -6.27
N TYR A 12 -8.35 -9.54 -5.71
CA TYR A 12 -9.07 -9.80 -4.46
C TYR A 12 -10.58 -9.97 -4.66
N LEU A 13 -10.99 -10.25 -5.90
CA LEU A 13 -12.41 -10.41 -6.23
C LEU A 13 -13.01 -11.64 -5.54
N ASP A 14 -12.29 -12.76 -5.49
CA ASP A 14 -12.81 -13.98 -4.86
C ASP A 14 -12.94 -13.83 -3.34
N LEU A 15 -11.96 -13.20 -2.69
CA LEU A 15 -12.06 -12.85 -1.27
C LEU A 15 -13.26 -11.94 -0.99
N THR A 16 -13.61 -11.06 -1.93
CA THR A 16 -14.78 -10.18 -1.79
C THR A 16 -16.07 -10.98 -1.82
N LYS A 17 -16.18 -11.98 -2.72
CA LYS A 17 -17.34 -12.89 -2.79
C LYS A 17 -17.51 -13.67 -1.50
N GLU A 18 -16.45 -14.27 -0.97
CA GLU A 18 -16.49 -15.03 0.29
C GLU A 18 -16.99 -14.18 1.47
N LEU A 19 -16.54 -12.92 1.54
CA LEU A 19 -16.97 -11.98 2.57
C LEU A 19 -18.44 -11.56 2.39
N GLU A 20 -18.89 -11.34 1.15
CA GLU A 20 -20.28 -10.99 0.84
C GLU A 20 -21.23 -12.16 1.12
N GLU A 21 -20.84 -13.40 0.81
CA GLU A 21 -21.56 -14.62 1.17
C GLU A 21 -21.71 -14.78 2.69
N SER A 22 -20.71 -14.30 3.44
CA SER A 22 -20.73 -14.22 4.90
C SER A 22 -21.46 -12.98 5.45
N ALA A 23 -22.23 -12.28 4.61
CA ALA A 23 -23.00 -11.07 4.93
C ALA A 23 -22.16 -9.86 5.39
N TYR A 24 -20.85 -9.81 5.07
CA TYR A 24 -20.04 -8.63 5.29
C TYR A 24 -20.16 -7.64 4.14
N ARG A 25 -20.15 -6.34 4.47
CA ARG A 25 -20.07 -5.27 3.48
C ARG A 25 -18.61 -5.00 3.11
N THR A 26 -18.22 -5.34 1.89
CA THR A 26 -16.82 -5.27 1.44
C THR A 26 -16.60 -4.15 0.43
N LYS A 27 -15.42 -3.54 0.47
CA LYS A 27 -15.00 -2.54 -0.53
C LYS A 27 -13.51 -2.64 -0.81
N ILE A 28 -13.15 -2.99 -2.04
CA ILE A 28 -11.75 -2.99 -2.48
C ILE A 28 -11.31 -1.56 -2.81
N THR A 29 -10.22 -1.11 -2.17
CA THR A 29 -9.60 0.19 -2.48
C THR A 29 -8.12 -0.04 -2.82
N PRO A 30 -7.67 0.23 -4.06
CA PRO A 30 -6.27 0.16 -4.39
C PRO A 30 -5.53 1.32 -3.73
N ILE A 31 -4.48 1.01 -2.97
CA ILE A 31 -3.63 1.98 -2.29
C ILE A 31 -2.25 1.95 -2.94
N GLU A 32 -1.63 3.11 -3.10
CA GLU A 32 -0.29 3.22 -3.67
C GLU A 32 0.64 3.94 -2.70
N ILE A 33 1.75 3.29 -2.37
CA ILE A 33 2.86 3.85 -1.60
C ILE A 33 4.14 3.50 -2.34
N GLY A 34 4.88 4.52 -2.75
CA GLY A 34 6.15 4.37 -3.44
C GLY A 34 7.26 3.88 -2.50
N ALA A 35 8.23 3.19 -3.07
CA ALA A 35 9.38 2.59 -2.36
C ALA A 35 10.30 3.60 -1.65
N ARG A 36 10.09 4.90 -1.82
CA ARG A 36 10.78 5.98 -1.09
C ARG A 36 9.86 6.67 -0.07
N GLY A 37 8.83 5.97 0.40
CA GLY A 37 7.84 6.51 1.32
C GLY A 37 6.87 7.52 0.69
N PHE A 38 6.76 7.57 -0.64
CA PHE A 38 5.83 8.48 -1.29
C PHE A 38 4.40 7.93 -1.24
N ALA A 39 3.56 8.44 -0.33
CA ALA A 39 2.15 8.05 -0.28
C ALA A 39 1.36 8.70 -1.44
N GLY A 40 0.71 7.87 -2.26
CA GLY A 40 -0.18 8.35 -3.31
C GLY A 40 -1.48 8.94 -2.75
N SER A 41 -2.19 9.70 -3.58
CA SER A 41 -3.51 10.26 -3.23
C SER A 41 -4.51 9.18 -2.81
N SER A 42 -4.41 7.98 -3.37
CA SER A 42 -5.25 6.84 -3.01
C SER A 42 -5.15 6.42 -1.53
N ALA A 43 -3.96 6.53 -0.92
CA ALA A 43 -3.78 6.27 0.51
C ALA A 43 -4.46 7.35 1.36
N TYR A 44 -4.36 8.60 0.94
CA TYR A 44 -5.01 9.73 1.59
C TYR A 44 -6.55 9.63 1.50
N ASP A 45 -7.06 9.23 0.34
CA ASP A 45 -8.49 9.03 0.09
C ASP A 45 -9.06 7.89 0.93
N LEU A 46 -8.31 6.80 1.11
CA LEU A 46 -8.74 5.70 1.99
C LEU A 46 -8.91 6.19 3.43
N LEU A 47 -7.93 6.91 3.96
CA LEU A 47 -8.01 7.41 5.34
C LEU A 47 -9.19 8.36 5.51
N SER A 48 -9.45 9.18 4.50
CA SER A 48 -10.62 10.07 4.48
C SER A 48 -11.94 9.28 4.47
N LYS A 49 -12.03 8.18 3.71
CA LYS A 49 -13.17 7.24 3.71
C LYS A 49 -13.36 6.53 5.06
N LEU A 50 -12.28 6.36 5.82
CA LEU A 50 -12.30 5.83 7.19
C LEU A 50 -12.52 6.93 8.24
N SER A 51 -12.88 8.15 7.82
CA SER A 51 -13.10 9.31 8.69
C SER A 51 -11.86 9.73 9.50
N ILE A 52 -10.67 9.33 9.07
CA ILE A 52 -9.40 9.76 9.66
C ILE A 52 -8.99 11.08 9.00
N SER A 53 -8.93 12.15 9.78
CA SER A 53 -8.71 13.51 9.29
C SER A 53 -7.64 14.28 10.08
N GLY A 54 -7.25 15.45 9.56
CA GLY A 54 -6.30 16.36 10.19
C GLY A 54 -4.95 15.70 10.53
N ASN A 55 -4.41 16.04 11.70
CA ASN A 55 -3.11 15.51 12.17
C ASN A 55 -3.09 13.99 12.31
N LYS A 56 -4.23 13.37 12.64
CA LYS A 56 -4.33 11.90 12.73
C LYS A 56 -4.10 11.26 11.36
N ARG A 57 -4.61 11.86 10.28
CA ARG A 57 -4.40 11.38 8.91
C ARG A 57 -2.93 11.48 8.50
N THR A 58 -2.28 12.61 8.76
CA THR A 58 -0.85 12.80 8.44
C THR A 58 0.01 11.79 9.19
N LYS A 59 -0.27 11.55 10.48
CA LYS A 59 0.44 10.54 11.28
C LYS A 59 0.18 9.12 10.75
N ALA A 60 -1.05 8.81 10.36
CA ALA A 60 -1.41 7.52 9.79
C ALA A 60 -0.77 7.26 8.42
N LEU A 61 -0.54 8.30 7.60
CA LEU A 61 0.18 8.19 6.33
C LEU A 61 1.69 8.00 6.50
N LYS A 62 2.26 8.59 7.55
CA LYS A 62 3.70 8.54 7.82
C LYS A 62 4.17 7.12 8.11
N MET A 63 3.42 6.36 8.90
CA MET A 63 3.79 4.98 9.28
C MET A 63 4.00 4.04 8.06
N PRO A 64 3.06 3.90 7.12
CA PRO A 64 3.26 3.03 5.96
C PRO A 64 4.27 3.62 4.96
N ALA A 65 4.42 4.94 4.89
CA ALA A 65 5.48 5.59 4.11
C ALA A 65 6.89 5.21 4.61
N GLU A 66 7.15 5.39 5.91
CA GLU A 66 8.43 5.02 6.53
C GLU A 66 8.71 3.52 6.40
N THR A 67 7.67 2.69 6.53
CA THR A 67 7.79 1.25 6.35
C THR A 67 8.22 0.89 4.93
N ALA A 68 7.60 1.52 3.92
CA ALA A 68 7.96 1.30 2.53
C ALA A 68 9.39 1.76 2.22
N GLU A 69 9.81 2.91 2.75
CA GLU A 69 11.16 3.43 2.61
C GLU A 69 12.20 2.49 3.26
N ASN A 70 11.99 2.10 4.52
CA ASN A 70 12.91 1.24 5.25
C ASN A 70 13.03 -0.15 4.60
N GLY A 71 11.90 -0.73 4.18
CA GLY A 71 11.89 -2.01 3.47
C GLY A 71 12.66 -1.95 2.15
N SER A 72 12.41 -0.90 1.37
CA SER A 72 13.14 -0.66 0.12
C SER A 72 14.64 -0.47 0.35
N ARG A 73 15.02 0.35 1.34
CA ARG A 73 16.42 0.57 1.72
C ARG A 73 17.11 -0.75 2.06
N TRP A 74 16.47 -1.58 2.87
CA TRP A 74 17.01 -2.89 3.25
C TRP A 74 17.24 -3.79 2.03
N ILE A 75 16.27 -3.88 1.12
CA ILE A 75 16.40 -4.66 -0.12
C ILE A 75 17.60 -4.17 -0.93
N TRP A 76 17.71 -2.86 -1.14
CA TRP A 76 18.81 -2.28 -1.91
C TRP A 76 20.17 -2.47 -1.24
N SER A 77 20.24 -2.38 0.09
CA SER A 77 21.47 -2.71 0.83
C SER A 77 21.88 -4.17 0.62
N LYS A 78 20.93 -5.11 0.64
CA LYS A 78 21.22 -6.54 0.38
C LYS A 78 21.67 -6.82 -1.04
N ILE A 79 21.06 -6.16 -2.03
CA ILE A 79 21.51 -6.27 -3.42
C ILE A 79 22.92 -5.71 -3.56
N ALA A 80 23.21 -4.55 -2.96
CA ALA A 80 24.55 -3.94 -3.01
C ALA A 80 25.61 -4.84 -2.38
N GLU A 81 25.35 -5.43 -1.20
CA GLU A 81 26.25 -6.41 -0.57
C GLU A 81 26.55 -7.59 -1.51
N GLN A 82 25.52 -8.18 -2.12
CA GLN A 82 25.69 -9.32 -3.03
C GLN A 82 26.49 -8.99 -4.29
N LEU A 83 26.36 -7.77 -4.81
CA LEU A 83 27.11 -7.33 -5.98
C LEU A 83 28.58 -7.07 -5.64
N LEU A 84 28.86 -6.53 -4.45
CA LEU A 84 30.23 -6.30 -3.98
C LEU A 84 31.02 -7.61 -3.73
N HIS A 85 30.34 -8.71 -3.42
CA HIS A 85 30.96 -10.02 -3.21
C HIS A 85 31.07 -10.88 -4.48
N LYS A 86 30.66 -10.35 -5.64
CA LYS A 86 30.79 -11.02 -6.94
C LYS A 86 32.00 -10.54 -7.75
N GLU A 87 32.72 -9.53 -7.27
CA GLU A 87 34.04 -9.10 -7.76
C GLU A 87 35.16 -9.76 -6.95
#